data_AF-A0A6P7YN30-F1
#
_entry.id   AF-A0A6P7YN30-F1
#
_cell.length_a   1.000
_cell.length_b   1.000
_cell.length_c   1.000
_cell.angle_alpha   90.00
_cell.angle_beta   90.00
_cell.angle_gamma   90.00
#
_symmetry.space_group_name_H-M   'P 1'
#
loop_
_entity.id
_entity.type
_entity.pdbx_description
1 polymer ?
#
loop_
_entity_poly.entity_id
_entity_poly.type
_entity_poly.pdbx_seq_one_letter_code
_entity_poly.pdbx_strand_id
1 'polypeptide(L)' 'MTGAASAAGVWRRSRERLARFGQQLTECGAEAAAYGKCVSAAVSARDKEVKKDLCAKEFETLKMCLASAAKNRK' A
#
# COMPACT_ATOMS: atom_id res chain seq x y z
N MET A 1 -31.20 9.71 -11.02
CA MET A 1 -29.98 10.22 -11.70
C MET A 1 -28.81 9.28 -11.35
N THR A 2 -28.60 8.22 -12.12
CA THR A 2 -27.44 7.31 -11.93
C THR A 2 -26.67 7.25 -13.23
N GLY A 3 -25.61 8.05 -13.33
CA GLY A 3 -24.70 8.04 -14.47
C GLY A 3 -23.81 6.81 -14.42
N ALA A 4 -24.01 5.86 -15.34
CA ALA A 4 -23.07 4.79 -15.57
C ALA A 4 -21.74 5.40 -16.06
N ALA A 5 -20.68 5.31 -15.27
CA ALA A 5 -19.39 5.79 -15.71
C ALA A 5 -18.83 4.86 -16.80
N SER A 6 -18.49 5.42 -17.96
CA SER A 6 -17.85 4.69 -19.05
C SER A 6 -16.55 4.03 -18.59
N ALA A 7 -16.20 2.88 -19.18
CA ALA A 7 -14.97 2.14 -18.86
C ALA A 7 -13.70 3.03 -18.89
N ALA A 8 -13.62 3.95 -19.86
CA ALA A 8 -12.54 4.93 -19.94
C ALA A 8 -12.48 5.88 -18.73
N GLY A 9 -13.63 6.33 -18.23
CA GLY A 9 -13.73 7.17 -17.04
C GLY A 9 -13.36 6.44 -15.76
N VAL A 10 -13.74 5.16 -15.64
CA VAL A 10 -13.33 4.28 -14.53
C VAL A 10 -11.81 4.11 -14.53
N TRP A 11 -11.23 3.80 -15.70
CA TRP A 11 -9.79 3.59 -15.85
C TRP A 11 -8.97 4.84 -15.55
N ARG A 12 -9.44 6.02 -15.99
CA ARG A 12 -8.81 7.31 -15.67
C ARG A 12 -8.74 7.51 -14.14
N ARG A 13 -9.86 7.37 -13.43
CA ARG A 13 -9.91 7.56 -11.97
C ARG A 13 -9.06 6.54 -11.22
N SER A 14 -9.04 5.28 -11.66
CA SER A 14 -8.20 4.25 -11.04
C SER A 14 -6.71 4.57 -11.17
N ARG A 15 -6.25 5.03 -12.33
CA ARG A 15 -4.84 5.44 -12.50
C ARG A 15 -4.48 6.65 -11.65
N GLU A 16 -5.36 7.63 -11.56
CA GLU A 16 -5.12 8.80 -10.71
C GLU A 16 -4.99 8.41 -9.23
N ARG A 17 -5.84 7.49 -8.75
CA ARG A 17 -5.71 6.93 -7.39
C ARG A 17 -4.39 6.19 -7.18
N LEU A 18 -3.98 5.35 -8.14
CA LEU A 18 -2.71 4.62 -8.05
C LEU A 18 -1.50 5.58 -8.03
N ALA A 19 -1.53 6.65 -8.83
CA ALA A 19 -0.47 7.66 -8.83
C ALA A 19 -0.35 8.37 -7.48
N ARG A 20 -1.49 8.75 -6.87
CA ARG A 20 -1.52 9.36 -5.53
C ARG A 20 -0.98 8.40 -4.47
N PHE A 21 -1.42 7.14 -4.52
CA PHE A 21 -0.92 6.09 -3.61
C PHE A 21 0.59 5.87 -3.75
N GLY A 22 1.12 5.89 -4.97
CA GLY A 22 2.55 5.83 -5.22
C GLY A 22 3.33 6.96 -4.52
N GLN A 23 2.81 8.18 -4.57
CA GLN A 23 3.43 9.31 -3.85
C GLN A 23 3.41 9.12 -2.34
N GLN A 24 2.31 8.61 -1.77
CA GLN A 24 2.20 8.32 -0.34
C GLN A 24 3.16 7.21 0.10
N LEU A 25 3.34 6.18 -0.74
CA LEU A 25 4.34 5.13 -0.49
C LEU A 25 5.77 5.67 -0.53
N THR A 26 6.07 6.63 -1.40
CA THR A 26 7.39 7.29 -1.41
C THR A 26 7.63 8.08 -0.13
N GLU A 27 6.62 8.79 0.40
CA GLU A 27 6.71 9.50 1.68
C GLU A 27 6.97 8.54 2.86
N CYS A 28 6.32 7.38 2.86
CA CYS A 28 6.47 6.32 3.87
C CYS A 28 7.56 5.28 3.51
N GLY A 29 8.59 5.69 2.77
CA GLY A 29 9.55 4.78 2.14
C GLY A 29 10.36 3.96 3.15
N ALA A 30 10.66 4.51 4.33
CA ALA A 30 11.40 3.81 5.37
C ALA A 30 10.58 2.67 5.99
N GLU A 31 9.33 2.94 6.33
CA GLU A 31 8.36 1.97 6.85
C GLU A 31 8.06 0.89 5.81
N ALA A 32 7.95 1.27 4.54
CA ALA A 32 7.71 0.35 3.43
C ALA A 32 8.90 -0.60 3.25
N ALA A 33 10.13 -0.10 3.33
CA ALA A 33 11.34 -0.91 3.26
C ALA A 33 11.45 -1.87 4.44
N ALA A 34 11.10 -1.45 5.67
CA ALA A 34 11.11 -2.31 6.85
C ALA A 34 10.12 -3.48 6.69
N TYR A 35 8.88 -3.20 6.28
CA TYR A 35 7.87 -4.23 6.01
C TYR A 35 8.31 -5.18 4.90
N GLY A 36 8.80 -4.66 3.77
CA GLY A 36 9.28 -5.48 2.66
C GLY A 36 10.44 -6.41 3.06
N LYS A 37 11.37 -5.95 3.91
CA LYS A 37 12.44 -6.80 4.45
C LYS A 37 11.91 -7.95 5.30
N CYS A 38 10.96 -7.70 6.19
CA CYS A 38 10.33 -8.74 7.00
C CYS A 38 9.63 -9.79 6.11
N VAL A 39 8.82 -9.34 5.14
CA VAL A 39 8.13 -10.24 4.20
C VAL A 39 9.12 -11.05 3.37
N SER A 40 10.17 -10.41 2.84
CA SER A 40 11.19 -11.09 2.03
C SER A 40 11.94 -12.15 2.83
N ALA A 41 12.27 -11.86 4.09
CA ALA A 41 12.89 -12.82 5.00
C ALA A 41 11.94 -14.00 5.31
N ALA A 42 10.65 -13.73 5.50
CA ALA A 42 9.63 -14.75 5.72
C ALA A 42 9.49 -15.70 4.52
N VAL A 43 9.46 -15.16 3.29
CA VAL A 43 9.35 -15.94 2.05
C VAL A 43 10.63 -16.75 1.77
N SER A 44 11.81 -16.22 2.14
CA SER A 44 13.10 -16.87 1.90
C SER A 44 13.35 -18.08 2.80
N ALA A 45 12.56 -18.27 3.86
CA ALA A 45 12.63 -19.43 4.72
C ALA A 45 11.98 -20.66 4.04
N ARG A 46 12.74 -21.33 3.16
CA ARG A 46 12.57 -22.69 2.60
C ARG A 46 11.16 -23.31 2.82
N ASP A 47 10.17 -22.84 2.05
CA ASP A 47 8.80 -23.42 1.94
C ASP A 47 7.72 -22.94 2.92
N LYS A 48 7.75 -21.68 3.38
CA LYS A 48 6.62 -21.16 4.16
C LYS A 48 6.03 -19.92 3.52
N GLU A 49 4.82 -20.09 3.00
CA GLU A 49 3.83 -19.02 2.83
C GLU A 49 3.94 -18.06 4.01
N VAL A 50 3.87 -16.76 3.72
CA VAL A 50 3.90 -15.73 4.76
C VAL A 50 2.70 -15.98 5.66
N LYS A 51 2.97 -16.47 6.87
CA LYS A 51 1.92 -16.64 7.87
C LYS A 51 1.30 -15.28 8.16
N LYS A 52 -0.03 -15.27 8.29
CA LYS A 52 -0.76 -14.08 8.70
C LYS A 52 -0.13 -13.49 9.96
N ASP A 53 -0.04 -12.16 10.00
CA ASP A 53 0.44 -11.37 11.13
C ASP A 53 1.93 -11.54 11.49
N LEU A 54 2.70 -12.30 10.71
CA LEU A 54 4.15 -12.48 10.95
C LEU A 54 4.92 -11.15 10.91
N CYS A 55 4.54 -10.23 10.03
CA CYS A 55 5.12 -8.89 9.89
C CYS A 55 4.12 -7.80 10.32
N ALA A 56 3.21 -8.10 11.26
CA ALA A 56 2.13 -7.21 11.66
C ALA A 56 2.63 -5.87 12.22
N LYS A 57 3.75 -5.87 12.96
CA LYS A 57 4.31 -4.66 13.56
C LYS A 57 4.78 -3.68 12.50
N GLU A 58 5.54 -4.17 11.53
CA GLU A 58 6.04 -3.40 10.40
C GLU A 58 4.88 -2.91 9.52
N PHE A 59 3.88 -3.79 9.31
CA PHE A 59 2.68 -3.45 8.56
C PHE A 59 1.87 -2.32 9.22
N GLU A 60 1.60 -2.40 10.52
CA GLU A 60 0.83 -1.35 11.22
C GLU A 60 1.57 -0.01 11.21
N THR A 61 2.91 -0.02 11.33
CA THR A 61 3.73 1.20 11.23
C THR A 61 3.59 1.84 9.84
N LEU A 62 3.73 1.04 8.78
CA LEU A 62 3.54 1.49 7.39
C LEU A 62 2.12 2.01 7.14
N LYS A 63 1.11 1.28 7.62
CA LYS A 63 -0.30 1.64 7.48
C LYS A 63 -0.63 2.96 8.18
N MET A 64 -0.10 3.19 9.37
CA MET A 64 -0.26 4.45 10.09
C MET A 64 0.35 5.63 9.33
N CYS A 65 1.55 5.45 8.76
CA CYS A 65 2.17 6.47 7.92
C CYS A 65 1.30 6.76 6.69
N LEU A 66 0.89 5.73 5.94
CA LEU A 66 0.07 5.91 4.73
C LEU A 66 -1.27 6.58 5.03
N ALA A 67 -1.93 6.21 6.13
CA ALA A 67 -3.18 6.83 6.57
C ALA A 67 -2.99 8.31 6.94
N SER A 68 -1.82 8.68 7.47
CA SER A 68 -1.48 10.07 7.79
C SER A 68 -1.17 10.86 6.51
N ALA A 69 -0.33 10.33 5.63
CA ALA A 69 -0.01 10.90 4.32
C ALA A 69 -1.28 11.12 3.46
N ALA A 70 -2.26 10.21 3.55
CA ALA A 70 -3.56 10.35 2.89
C ALA A 70 -4.36 11.56 3.37
N LYS A 71 -4.31 11.87 4.68
CA LYS A 71 -5.08 12.96 5.29
C LYS A 71 -4.45 14.33 5.03
N ASN A 72 -3.14 14.38 4.80
CA ASN A 72 -2.39 15.61 4.60
C ASN A 72 -2.56 16.21 3.18
N ARG A 73 -3.16 15.46 2.25
CA ARG A 73 -3.44 15.89 0.87
C ARG A 73 -4.95 16.10 0.70
N LYS A 74 -5.45 17.28 1.10
CA LYS A 74 -6.78 17.76 0.70
C LYS A 74 -6.75 18.26 -0.74
#